data_AF-A0A2A2IVR3-F1
#
_entry.id   AF-A0A2A2IVR3-F1
#
_cell.length_a   1.000
_cell.length_b   1.000
_cell.length_c   1.000
_cell.angle_alpha   90.00
_cell.angle_beta   90.00
_cell.angle_gamma   90.00
#
_symmetry.space_group_name_H-M   'P 1'
#
loop_
_entity.id
_entity.type
_entity.pdbx_description
1 polymer ?
#
loop_
_entity_poly.entity_id
_entity_poly.type
_entity_poly.pdbx_seq_one_letter_code
_entity_poly.pdbx_strand_id
1 'polypeptide(L)'
;MTSRWVSCCCASPPSRLVKPLSSKTSDASPGPAAAGPASPCVRQCCLDAQDICLGCGRSLSEILEWGPADAARRHAICAAAQTRRQSRGVR
;
A
#
# COMPACT_ATOMS: atom_id res chain seq x y z
N MET A 1 -15.32 21.58 -1.14
CA MET A 1 -14.10 21.33 -1.93
C MET A 1 -12.89 21.46 -1.03
N THR A 2 -12.45 20.38 -0.38
CA THR A 2 -11.25 20.39 0.46
C THR A 2 -10.65 18.98 0.49
N SER A 3 -9.69 18.78 -0.40
CA SER A 3 -8.42 18.09 -0.18
C SER A 3 -8.35 17.22 1.08
N ARG A 4 -8.82 15.98 0.98
CA ARG A 4 -8.77 15.00 2.08
C ARG A 4 -8.23 13.64 1.65
N TRP A 5 -7.34 13.63 0.67
CA TRP A 5 -6.75 12.42 0.09
C TRP A 5 -5.21 12.30 0.26
N VAL A 6 -4.55 13.29 0.86
CA VAL A 6 -3.08 13.31 1.08
C VAL A 6 -2.65 13.04 2.53
N SER A 7 -3.57 12.84 3.48
CA SER A 7 -3.23 12.88 4.92
C SER A 7 -3.80 11.74 5.77
N CYS A 8 -3.63 10.48 5.39
CA CYS A 8 -3.90 9.38 6.35
C CYS A 8 -3.20 8.05 6.04
N CYS A 9 -1.87 8.02 6.07
CA CYS A 9 -1.15 6.76 6.36
C CYS A 9 0.04 6.91 7.33
N CYS A 10 0.40 8.11 7.79
CA CYS A 10 1.56 8.31 8.69
C CYS A 10 1.27 9.01 10.03
N ALA A 11 0.01 9.10 10.49
CA ALA A 11 -0.29 9.59 11.83
C ALA A 11 -0.95 8.51 12.69
N SER A 12 -0.13 7.63 13.27
CA SER A 12 -0.46 6.98 14.53
C SER A 12 0.52 7.50 15.59
N PRO A 13 0.09 8.34 16.54
CA PRO A 13 0.73 8.35 17.84
C PRO A 13 0.33 7.06 18.58
N PRO A 14 1.29 6.29 19.14
CA PRO A 14 0.95 5.25 20.10
C PRO A 14 0.71 5.91 21.46
N SER A 15 -0.36 5.49 22.15
CA SER A 15 -0.44 5.24 23.61
C SER A 15 -1.62 5.90 24.33
N ARG A 16 -2.41 5.04 25.02
CA ARG A 16 -3.35 5.29 26.15
C ARG A 16 -4.71 5.83 25.70
N LEU A 17 -5.85 5.15 25.84
CA LEU A 17 -6.29 4.24 26.89
C LEU A 17 -7.58 3.54 26.41
N VAL A 18 -7.54 2.24 26.09
CA VAL A 18 -8.71 1.36 26.24
C VAL A 18 -8.27 0.06 26.90
N LYS A 19 -9.00 -0.31 27.93
CA LYS A 19 -8.75 -1.38 28.89
C LYS A 19 -9.09 -2.77 28.30
N PRO A 20 -8.58 -3.84 28.91
CA PRO A 20 -8.41 -5.14 28.27
C PRO A 20 -9.69 -5.98 28.38
N LEU A 21 -9.91 -6.87 27.40
CA LEU A 21 -10.21 -8.30 27.60
C LEU A 21 -10.81 -8.89 26.31
N SER A 22 -9.97 -9.57 25.53
CA SER A 22 -10.29 -10.91 25.02
C SER A 22 -9.13 -11.43 24.20
N SER A 23 -8.32 -12.23 24.88
CA SER A 23 -7.52 -13.28 24.28
C SER A 23 -8.40 -14.12 23.36
N LYS A 24 -8.20 -13.98 22.05
CA LYS A 24 -8.33 -15.07 21.10
C LYS A 24 -7.48 -14.73 19.88
N THR A 25 -6.25 -15.22 19.89
CA THR A 25 -5.55 -15.51 18.65
C THR A 25 -6.38 -16.57 17.92
N SER A 26 -6.89 -16.22 16.75
CA SER A 26 -7.47 -17.16 15.80
C SER A 26 -7.15 -16.61 14.42
N ASP A 27 -6.00 -17.08 13.97
CA ASP A 27 -5.62 -17.34 12.59
C ASP A 27 -6.75 -17.17 11.56
N ALA A 28 -6.49 -16.28 10.59
CA ALA A 28 -6.91 -16.52 9.22
C ALA A 28 -5.73 -16.11 8.34
N SER A 29 -4.75 -17.02 8.29
CA SER A 29 -3.81 -17.11 7.19
C SER A 29 -4.58 -17.02 5.86
N PRO A 30 -4.31 -16.07 4.94
CA PRO A 30 -4.99 -16.08 3.66
C PRO A 30 -4.45 -17.25 2.84
N GLY A 31 -5.30 -18.25 2.63
CA GLY A 31 -5.03 -19.41 1.80
C GLY A 31 -4.64 -19.02 0.35
N PRO A 32 -3.78 -19.80 -0.32
CA PRO A 32 -3.30 -19.48 -1.65
C PRO A 32 -4.33 -19.98 -2.67
N ALA A 33 -5.03 -19.10 -3.41
CA ALA A 33 -5.51 -19.41 -4.77
C ALA A 33 -6.31 -18.31 -5.48
N ALA A 34 -7.00 -17.38 -4.78
CA ALA A 34 -7.92 -16.45 -5.47
C ALA A 34 -7.85 -14.99 -5.00
N ALA A 35 -6.85 -14.65 -4.19
CA ALA A 35 -6.61 -13.27 -3.78
C ALA A 35 -5.75 -12.60 -4.85
N GLY A 36 -6.22 -11.47 -5.39
CA GLY A 36 -5.42 -10.61 -6.25
C GLY A 36 -4.07 -10.24 -5.59
N PRO A 37 -3.19 -9.58 -6.33
CA PRO A 37 -1.82 -9.38 -5.90
C PRO A 37 -1.83 -8.50 -4.65
N ALA A 38 -1.02 -8.89 -3.66
CA ALA A 38 -0.86 -8.09 -2.46
C ALA A 38 -0.40 -6.68 -2.84
N SER A 39 -0.92 -5.66 -2.13
CA SER A 39 -0.49 -4.29 -2.37
C SER A 39 1.00 -4.16 -2.05
N PRO A 40 1.85 -3.68 -2.97
CA PRO A 40 3.29 -3.56 -2.75
C PRO A 40 3.65 -2.33 -1.88
N CYS A 41 2.68 -1.81 -1.12
CA CYS A 41 2.84 -0.62 -0.30
C CYS A 41 3.64 -0.94 0.97
N VAL A 42 4.84 -0.37 1.09
CA VAL A 42 5.70 -0.48 2.28
C VAL A 42 5.36 0.54 3.37
N ARG A 43 4.20 1.22 3.27
CA ARG A 43 3.72 2.27 4.18
C ARG A 43 4.69 3.45 4.40
N GLN A 44 5.70 3.58 3.54
CA GLN A 44 6.60 4.72 3.48
C GLN A 44 6.38 5.41 2.12
N CYS A 45 5.42 6.34 2.07
CA CYS A 45 5.09 7.06 0.83
C CYS A 45 5.86 8.39 0.76
N CYS A 46 6.79 8.48 -0.18
CA CYS A 46 7.44 9.73 -0.59
C CYS A 46 7.36 9.80 -2.11
N LEU A 47 6.57 10.73 -2.66
CA LEU A 47 6.46 10.93 -4.11
C LEU A 47 7.60 11.81 -4.61
N ASP A 48 8.11 11.52 -5.80
CA ASP A 48 9.05 12.40 -6.51
C ASP A 48 8.32 13.41 -7.42
N ALA A 49 9.09 14.18 -8.19
CA ALA A 49 8.55 15.17 -9.13
C ALA A 49 7.75 14.55 -10.30
N GLN A 50 7.83 13.23 -10.49
CA GLN A 50 7.07 12.48 -11.49
C GLN A 50 5.90 11.72 -10.85
N ASP A 51 5.53 12.09 -9.61
CA ASP A 51 4.49 11.44 -8.83
C ASP A 51 4.76 9.94 -8.61
N ILE A 52 6.03 9.52 -8.61
CA ILE A 52 6.41 8.12 -8.33
C ILE A 52 6.78 7.99 -6.86
N CYS A 53 6.13 7.06 -6.18
CA CYS A 53 6.44 6.72 -4.80
C CYS A 53 7.82 6.05 -4.73
N LEU A 54 8.76 6.69 -4.07
CA LEU A 54 10.12 6.20 -3.85
C LEU A 54 10.17 4.92 -3.02
N GLY A 55 9.17 4.71 -2.12
CA GLY A 55 9.09 3.52 -1.29
C GLY A 55 8.60 2.30 -2.07
N CYS A 56 7.41 2.37 -2.67
CA CYS A 56 6.79 1.22 -3.35
C CYS A 56 6.91 1.22 -4.88
N GLY A 57 7.43 2.28 -5.51
CA GLY A 57 7.63 2.38 -6.96
C GLY A 57 6.36 2.67 -7.78
N ARG A 58 5.19 2.83 -7.14
CA ARG A 58 3.93 3.12 -7.83
C ARG A 58 3.78 4.61 -8.12
N SER A 59 3.15 4.96 -9.23
CA SER A 59 2.76 6.34 -9.50
C SER A 59 1.52 6.73 -8.69
N LEU A 60 1.31 8.03 -8.46
CA LEU A 60 0.10 8.53 -7.80
C LEU A 60 -1.16 8.09 -8.54
N SER A 61 -1.16 8.15 -9.88
CA SER A 61 -2.28 7.67 -10.70
C SER A 61 -2.58 6.19 -10.44
N GLU A 62 -1.54 5.34 -10.36
CA GLU A 62 -1.69 3.91 -10.06
C GLU A 62 -2.16 3.66 -8.62
N ILE A 63 -1.79 4.52 -7.66
CA ILE A 63 -2.26 4.45 -6.27
C ILE A 63 -3.75 4.76 -6.20
N LEU A 64 -4.20 5.80 -6.91
CA LEU A 64 -5.62 6.17 -7.01
C LEU A 64 -6.44 5.09 -7.73
N GLU A 65 -5.88 4.51 -8.80
CA GLU A 65 -6.54 3.46 -9.59
C GLU A 65 -6.67 2.13 -8.83
N TRP A 66 -5.85 1.87 -7.80
CA TRP A 66 -5.80 0.57 -7.10
C TRP A 66 -7.15 0.08 -6.56
N GLY A 67 -7.93 0.99 -5.96
CA GLY A 67 -9.22 0.70 -5.35
C GLY A 67 -10.20 0.09 -6.36
N PRO A 68 -10.52 0.81 -7.46
CA PRO A 68 -11.39 0.29 -8.51
C PRO A 68 -10.73 -0.69 -9.49
N ALA A 69 -9.39 -0.83 -9.50
CA ALA A 69 -8.71 -1.70 -10.45
C ALA A 69 -9.06 -3.19 -10.29
N ASP A 70 -9.24 -3.87 -11.42
CA ASP A 70 -9.40 -5.33 -11.49
C ASP A 70 -8.11 -6.08 -11.14
N ALA A 71 -8.23 -7.38 -10.87
CA ALA A 71 -7.08 -8.23 -10.55
C ALA A 71 -5.97 -8.15 -11.61
N ALA A 72 -6.29 -8.25 -12.90
CA ALA A 72 -5.31 -8.13 -13.98
C ALA A 72 -4.58 -6.77 -13.96
N ARG A 73 -5.33 -5.68 -13.74
CA ARG A 73 -4.76 -4.34 -13.67
C ARG A 73 -3.86 -4.17 -12.44
N ARG A 74 -4.28 -4.69 -11.29
CA ARG A 74 -3.48 -4.73 -10.07
C ARG A 74 -2.16 -5.49 -10.29
N HIS A 75 -2.16 -6.59 -11.04
CA HIS A 75 -0.93 -7.33 -11.38
C HIS A 75 0.02 -6.46 -12.22
N ALA A 76 -0.51 -5.79 -13.24
CA ALA A 76 0.27 -4.90 -14.09
C ALA A 76 0.92 -3.76 -13.29
N ILE A 77 0.17 -3.15 -12.37
CA ILE A 77 0.68 -2.10 -11.49
C ILE A 77 1.79 -2.63 -10.58
N CYS A 78 1.60 -3.80 -9.96
CA CYS A 78 2.62 -4.43 -9.11
C CYS A 78 3.90 -4.72 -9.89
N ALA A 79 3.78 -5.29 -11.10
CA ALA A 79 4.92 -5.59 -11.96
C ALA A 79 5.66 -4.31 -12.38
N ALA A 80 4.93 -3.28 -12.83
CA ALA A 80 5.52 -2.00 -13.22
C ALA A 80 6.25 -1.33 -12.04
N ALA A 81 5.62 -1.31 -10.86
CA ALA A 81 6.23 -0.76 -9.65
C ALA A 81 7.50 -1.51 -9.26
N GLN A 82 7.48 -2.85 -9.32
CA GLN A 82 8.65 -3.67 -9.03
C GLN A 82 9.80 -3.41 -10.02
N THR A 83 9.49 -3.27 -11.31
CA THR A 83 10.48 -2.90 -12.33
C THR A 83 11.10 -1.53 -12.04
N ARG A 84 10.29 -0.52 -11.69
CA ARG A 84 10.80 0.82 -11.34
C ARG A 84 11.67 0.82 -10.08
N ARG A 85 11.33 -0.01 -9.08
CA ARG A 85 12.17 -0.16 -7.87
C ARG A 85 13.51 -0.78 -8.20
N GLN A 86 13.51 -1.83 -9.03
CA GLN A 86 14.74 -2.50 -9.47
C GLN A 86 15.62 -1.57 -10.30
N SER A 87 15.05 -0.81 -11.24
CA SER A 87 15.81 0.12 -12.08
C SER A 87 16.42 1.28 -11.28
N ARG A 88 15.79 1.69 -10.17
CA ARG A 88 16.31 2.74 -9.28
C ARG A 88 17.35 2.25 -8.29
N GLY A 89 17.55 0.94 -8.12
CA GLY A 89 18.54 0.40 -7.19
C GLY A 89 18.27 0.74 -5.73
N VAL A 90 17.00 0.97 -5.35
CA VAL A 90 16.61 1.20 -3.94
C VAL A 90 16.76 -0.13 -3.19
N ARG A 91 17.94 -0.31 -2.57
CA ARG A 91 18.27 -1.41 -1.67
C ARG A 91 17.72 -1.15 -0.27
#